data_AF-A0A7J9CTV0-F1
#
_entry.id   AF-A0A7J9CTV0-F1
#
_cell.length_a   1.000
_cell.length_b   1.000
_cell.length_c   1.000
_cell.angle_alpha   90.00
_cell.angle_beta   90.00
_cell.angle_gamma   90.00
#
_symmetry.space_group_name_H-M   'P 1'
#
loop_
_entity.id
_entity.type
_entity.pdbx_description
1 polymer ?
#
loop_
_entity_poly.entity_id
_entity_poly.type
_entity_poly.pdbx_seq_one_letter_code
_entity_poly.pdbx_strand_id
1 'polypeptide(L)'
;MDMLGPSLWDVWNTLGQSMSPNMAACVAVEAISILEKLHLKGFVHGDVKPENFLLGQRGSADEKKLYLIDLGLASRWKDAHSGQHVDYDQRPDVFRGTVRYASVHAHLGRIGSRRDDLESLAYTLIFLIKGRLPWQGYQGDNKSFMVCKKKMATSPELMCCFCPAPFKQFLEVVTNMKFDEEPNYAKLISIFESLIEPCMALRPIRIDGALKVGQKRGRLVINLEDDDQPKKKVRLGSPATQWISAYNARRPMKQRYHYNVADSRLRQHVDKGNEDGLFISCVASAANLWALIMDAGTSFSSQVYELSTVFLHKDWIMEQWEKNYYISSIAGANNGSSLVVMSKGTPYTQQSYKVSESFPFKWINKKWKEGFHVTSMTTSGSRWGVVMSRNSGFSDQVVELDFLYPSEGIHRRWESGYRITSMAATGDQAAFILSIPKRKTMDETQETLRTSAFPSTHVKEKWAKNLYIASVCYGRTVC
;
A
#
# COMPACT_ATOMS: atom_id res chain seq x y z
N MET A 1 -1.68 -25.75 -28.47
CA MET A 1 -1.98 -24.32 -28.69
C MET A 1 -1.72 -24.00 -30.13
N ASP A 2 -2.46 -23.05 -30.69
CA ASP A 2 -2.25 -22.60 -32.07
C ASP A 2 -0.88 -21.93 -32.22
N MET A 3 -0.27 -22.07 -33.39
CA MET A 3 0.99 -21.39 -33.71
C MET A 3 0.68 -19.92 -34.07
N LEU A 4 1.25 -19.00 -33.29
CA LEU A 4 1.09 -17.55 -33.49
C LEU A 4 2.33 -16.95 -34.16
N GLY A 5 2.22 -15.67 -34.53
CA GLY A 5 3.31 -14.86 -35.06
C GLY A 5 4.22 -14.28 -33.97
N PRO A 6 5.04 -13.27 -34.31
CA PRO A 6 6.00 -12.67 -33.37
C PRO A 6 5.30 -11.95 -32.21
N SER A 7 5.97 -11.90 -31.06
CA SER A 7 5.52 -11.08 -29.93
C SER A 7 5.74 -9.59 -30.18
N LEU A 8 5.07 -8.72 -29.41
CA LEU A 8 5.33 -7.28 -29.46
C LEU A 8 6.78 -6.96 -29.07
N TRP A 9 7.42 -7.79 -28.25
CA TRP A 9 8.84 -7.68 -27.94
C TRP A 9 9.71 -7.91 -29.19
N ASP A 10 9.42 -8.96 -29.97
CA ASP A 10 10.15 -9.27 -31.20
C ASP A 10 9.97 -8.19 -32.26
N VAL A 11 8.73 -7.71 -32.41
CA VAL A 11 8.39 -6.59 -33.30
C VAL A 11 9.14 -5.33 -32.89
N TRP A 12 9.13 -4.99 -31.60
CA TRP A 12 9.84 -3.81 -31.07
C TRP A 12 11.36 -3.87 -31.31
N ASN A 13 11.98 -5.03 -31.14
CA ASN A 13 13.41 -5.22 -31.45
C ASN A 13 13.69 -5.08 -32.96
N THR A 14 12.81 -5.62 -33.80
CA THR A 14 12.95 -5.52 -35.27
C THR A 14 12.82 -4.08 -35.77
N LEU A 15 12.02 -3.25 -35.08
CA LEU A 15 11.83 -1.82 -35.39
C LEU A 15 12.93 -0.90 -34.83
N GLY A 16 14.05 -1.45 -34.35
CA GLY A 16 15.13 -0.64 -33.79
C GLY A 16 14.81 -0.08 -32.40
N GLN A 17 14.04 -0.80 -31.59
CA GLN A 17 13.77 -0.50 -30.18
C GLN A 17 12.93 0.77 -29.94
N SER A 18 12.07 1.12 -30.89
CA SER A 18 11.05 2.15 -30.73
C SER A 18 9.83 1.84 -31.58
N MET A 19 8.64 2.01 -31.00
CA MET A 19 7.37 1.87 -31.69
C MET A 19 6.73 3.25 -31.88
N SER A 20 6.16 3.50 -33.06
CA SER A 20 5.44 4.76 -33.31
C SER A 20 4.21 4.88 -32.41
N PRO A 21 3.83 6.09 -31.97
CA PRO A 21 2.66 6.27 -31.14
C PRO A 21 1.35 5.77 -31.78
N ASN A 22 1.21 5.87 -33.10
CA ASN A 22 0.04 5.35 -33.83
C ASN A 22 -0.05 3.82 -33.74
N MET A 23 1.08 3.12 -33.85
CA MET A 23 1.12 1.67 -33.69
C MET A 23 0.84 1.27 -32.23
N ALA A 24 1.47 1.95 -31.27
CA ALA A 24 1.21 1.71 -29.85
C ALA A 24 -0.26 2.01 -29.47
N ALA A 25 -0.91 3.00 -30.08
CA ALA A 25 -2.33 3.26 -29.90
C ALA A 25 -3.20 2.11 -30.42
N CYS A 26 -2.87 1.53 -31.58
CA CYS A 26 -3.58 0.34 -32.07
C CYS A 26 -3.38 -0.88 -31.15
N VAL A 27 -2.17 -1.06 -30.60
CA VAL A 27 -1.90 -2.07 -29.55
C VAL A 27 -2.80 -1.81 -28.34
N ALA A 28 -2.87 -0.57 -27.86
CA ALA A 28 -3.65 -0.20 -26.68
C ALA A 28 -5.12 -0.57 -26.84
N VAL A 29 -5.74 -0.16 -27.95
CA VAL A 29 -7.16 -0.42 -28.24
C VAL A 29 -7.47 -1.92 -28.24
N GLU A 30 -6.67 -2.73 -28.94
CA GLU A 30 -6.93 -4.18 -29.00
C GLU A 30 -6.58 -4.87 -27.67
N ALA A 31 -5.49 -4.49 -27.01
CA ALA A 31 -5.10 -5.05 -25.71
C ALA A 31 -6.14 -4.78 -24.61
N ILE A 32 -6.72 -3.57 -24.56
CA ILE A 32 -7.81 -3.24 -23.63
C ILE A 32 -9.03 -4.14 -23.88
N SER A 33 -9.41 -4.34 -25.15
CA SER A 33 -10.50 -5.25 -25.56
C SER A 33 -10.24 -6.72 -25.20
N ILE A 34 -8.99 -7.17 -25.32
CA ILE A 34 -8.59 -8.53 -24.91
C ILE A 34 -8.68 -8.68 -23.38
N LEU A 35 -8.14 -7.72 -22.63
CA LEU A 35 -8.20 -7.71 -21.18
C LEU A 35 -9.64 -7.64 -20.67
N GLU A 36 -10.50 -6.83 -21.27
CA GLU A 36 -11.93 -6.79 -20.97
C GLU A 36 -12.58 -8.18 -21.10
N LYS A 37 -12.31 -8.91 -22.19
CA LYS A 37 -12.85 -10.26 -22.39
C LYS A 37 -12.36 -11.24 -21.30
N LEU A 38 -11.10 -11.14 -20.91
CA LEU A 38 -10.53 -11.94 -19.81
C LEU A 38 -11.19 -11.58 -18.47
N HIS A 39 -11.30 -10.29 -18.18
CA HIS A 39 -11.94 -9.76 -16.97
C HIS A 39 -13.42 -10.17 -16.89
N LEU A 40 -14.17 -10.14 -17.98
CA LEU A 40 -15.57 -10.61 -18.03
C LEU A 40 -15.70 -12.08 -17.63
N LYS A 41 -14.72 -12.91 -17.97
CA LYS A 41 -14.62 -14.32 -17.54
C LYS A 41 -14.22 -14.49 -16.07
N GLY A 42 -13.90 -13.41 -15.36
CA GLY A 42 -13.59 -13.39 -13.93
C GLY A 42 -12.13 -13.57 -13.58
N PHE A 43 -11.23 -13.41 -14.56
CA PHE A 43 -9.80 -13.55 -14.37
C PHE A 43 -9.07 -12.25 -14.66
N VAL A 44 -8.00 -12.00 -13.91
CA VAL A 44 -6.93 -11.05 -14.25
C VAL A 44 -5.74 -11.84 -14.74
N HIS A 45 -4.98 -11.27 -15.66
CA HIS A 45 -3.81 -11.87 -16.28
C HIS A 45 -2.62 -11.94 -15.33
N GLY A 46 -2.29 -10.83 -14.66
CA GLY A 46 -1.22 -10.75 -13.66
C GLY A 46 0.21 -10.64 -14.22
N ASP A 47 0.40 -10.80 -15.54
CA ASP A 47 1.71 -10.64 -16.21
C ASP A 47 1.61 -9.97 -17.59
N VAL A 48 0.97 -8.80 -17.64
CA VAL A 48 0.82 -8.00 -18.86
C VAL A 48 2.17 -7.39 -19.24
N LYS A 49 2.71 -7.80 -20.40
CA LYS A 49 4.02 -7.39 -20.92
C LYS A 49 4.13 -7.61 -22.43
N PRO A 50 5.07 -6.95 -23.16
CA PRO A 50 5.23 -7.11 -24.60
C PRO A 50 5.37 -8.56 -25.08
N GLU A 51 6.05 -9.41 -24.30
CA GLU A 51 6.34 -10.79 -24.64
C GLU A 51 5.09 -11.68 -24.69
N ASN A 52 4.04 -11.31 -23.93
CA ASN A 52 2.80 -12.09 -23.84
C ASN A 52 1.72 -11.64 -24.85
N PHE A 53 2.00 -10.58 -25.62
CA PHE A 53 1.13 -10.15 -26.72
C PHE A 53 1.75 -10.55 -28.07
N LEU A 54 1.06 -11.40 -28.82
CA LEU A 54 1.54 -11.94 -30.10
C LEU A 54 0.64 -11.51 -31.25
N LEU A 55 1.24 -11.30 -32.41
CA LEU A 55 0.51 -11.13 -33.66
C LEU A 55 0.08 -12.48 -34.23
N GLY A 56 -0.86 -12.49 -35.17
CA GLY A 56 -1.19 -13.69 -35.92
C GLY A 56 -0.06 -14.13 -36.85
N GLN A 57 -0.18 -15.35 -37.39
CA GLN A 57 0.84 -15.90 -38.28
C GLN A 57 0.97 -15.04 -39.56
N ARG A 58 2.21 -14.80 -40.00
CA ARG A 58 2.51 -14.03 -41.22
C ARG A 58 1.84 -14.66 -42.45
N GLY A 59 1.27 -13.83 -43.32
CA GLY A 59 0.57 -14.27 -44.52
C GLY A 59 -0.82 -14.89 -44.26
N SER A 60 -1.27 -14.95 -43.01
CA SER A 60 -2.62 -15.38 -42.66
C SER A 60 -3.60 -14.20 -42.68
N ALA A 61 -4.90 -14.49 -42.79
CA ALA A 61 -5.95 -13.49 -42.66
C ALA A 61 -5.95 -12.79 -41.29
N ASP A 62 -5.30 -13.37 -40.28
CA ASP A 62 -5.21 -12.86 -38.92
C ASP A 62 -3.82 -12.29 -38.58
N GLU A 63 -2.93 -12.07 -39.56
CA GLU A 63 -1.57 -11.55 -39.34
C GLU A 63 -1.53 -10.28 -38.47
N LYS A 64 -2.46 -9.35 -38.69
CA LYS A 64 -2.55 -8.09 -37.93
C LYS A 64 -3.33 -8.21 -36.61
N LYS A 65 -3.85 -9.39 -36.24
CA LYS A 65 -4.64 -9.59 -35.03
C LYS A 65 -3.74 -9.81 -33.83
N LEU A 66 -4.07 -9.18 -32.72
CA LEU A 66 -3.34 -9.32 -31.46
C LEU A 66 -3.96 -10.44 -30.60
N TYR A 67 -3.11 -11.20 -29.94
CA TYR A 67 -3.45 -12.29 -29.03
C TYR A 67 -2.73 -12.11 -27.71
N LEU A 68 -3.37 -12.52 -26.61
CA LEU A 68 -2.76 -12.58 -25.28
C LEU A 68 -2.53 -14.05 -24.92
N ILE A 69 -1.31 -14.39 -24.51
CA ILE A 69 -0.90 -15.74 -24.12
C ILE A 69 -0.39 -15.77 -22.67
N ASP A 70 -0.04 -16.96 -22.19
CA ASP A 70 0.57 -17.19 -20.87
C ASP A 70 -0.32 -16.78 -19.68
N LEU A 71 -1.36 -17.60 -19.46
CA LEU A 71 -2.24 -17.48 -18.30
C LEU A 71 -1.67 -18.15 -17.03
N GLY A 72 -0.36 -18.44 -16.98
CA GLY A 72 0.26 -19.16 -15.85
C GLY A 72 0.21 -18.38 -14.52
N LEU A 73 0.08 -17.06 -14.58
CA LEU A 73 -0.08 -16.18 -13.41
C LEU A 73 -1.50 -15.64 -13.26
N ALA A 74 -2.44 -16.07 -14.11
CA ALA A 74 -3.81 -15.61 -14.06
C ALA A 74 -4.46 -15.99 -12.72
N SER A 75 -5.26 -15.08 -12.18
CA SER A 75 -5.96 -15.29 -10.91
C SER A 75 -7.38 -14.74 -10.97
N ARG A 76 -8.25 -15.21 -10.08
CA ARG A 76 -9.67 -14.81 -10.06
C ARG A 76 -9.82 -13.49 -9.32
N TRP A 77 -10.49 -12.51 -9.92
CA TRP A 77 -10.82 -11.23 -9.27
C TRP A 77 -12.26 -11.18 -8.76
N LYS A 78 -13.11 -12.12 -9.19
CA LYS A 78 -14.46 -12.31 -8.64
C LYS A 78 -14.71 -13.77 -8.28
N ASP A 79 -15.49 -14.03 -7.24
CA ASP A 79 -15.92 -15.37 -6.85
C ASP A 79 -16.78 -16.04 -7.94
N ALA A 80 -16.67 -17.37 -8.07
CA ALA A 80 -17.32 -18.13 -9.15
C ALA A 80 -18.81 -18.29 -8.93
N HIS A 81 -19.22 -18.40 -7.66
CA HIS A 81 -20.58 -18.76 -7.28
C HIS A 81 -21.43 -17.50 -7.09
N SER A 82 -20.91 -16.53 -6.34
CA SER A 82 -21.60 -15.28 -6.03
C SER A 82 -21.42 -14.20 -7.10
N GLY A 83 -20.40 -14.31 -7.94
CA GLY A 83 -20.01 -13.26 -8.88
C GLY A 83 -19.47 -11.98 -8.22
N GLN A 84 -19.35 -11.96 -6.90
CA GLN A 84 -18.86 -10.82 -6.13
C GLN A 84 -17.36 -10.65 -6.27
N HIS A 85 -16.87 -9.42 -6.10
CA HIS A 85 -15.44 -9.15 -6.08
C HIS A 85 -14.76 -9.94 -4.95
N VAL A 86 -13.53 -10.40 -5.18
CA VAL A 86 -12.74 -11.04 -4.11
C VAL A 86 -12.43 -10.04 -3.01
N ASP A 87 -12.35 -10.52 -1.77
CA ASP A 87 -11.98 -9.68 -0.63
C ASP A 87 -10.55 -9.14 -0.79
N TYR A 88 -10.36 -7.91 -0.30
CA TYR A 88 -9.05 -7.28 -0.29
C TYR A 88 -8.12 -7.96 0.71
N ASP A 89 -6.91 -8.28 0.27
CA ASP A 89 -5.83 -8.76 1.12
C ASP A 89 -4.47 -8.20 0.69
N GLN A 90 -3.52 -8.17 1.62
CA GLN A 90 -2.12 -7.78 1.37
C GLN A 90 -1.16 -8.79 2.01
N ARG A 91 -0.22 -9.28 1.20
CA ARG A 91 0.85 -10.19 1.59
C ARG A 91 2.18 -9.65 1.09
N PRO A 92 2.87 -8.79 1.88
CA PRO A 92 4.05 -8.04 1.42
C PRO A 92 5.23 -8.88 0.88
N ASP A 93 5.29 -10.17 1.21
CA ASP A 93 6.33 -11.09 0.74
C ASP A 93 5.97 -11.84 -0.55
N VAL A 94 4.73 -11.72 -1.04
CA VAL A 94 4.25 -12.39 -2.24
C VAL A 94 4.22 -11.40 -3.40
N PHE A 95 5.27 -11.42 -4.22
CA PHE A 95 5.30 -10.73 -5.52
C PHE A 95 5.22 -11.77 -6.65
N ARG A 96 4.42 -11.48 -7.68
CA ARG A 96 4.31 -12.28 -8.91
C ARG A 96 4.32 -11.36 -10.13
N GLY A 97 4.75 -11.90 -11.27
CA GLY A 97 4.81 -11.19 -12.54
C GLY A 97 6.14 -10.49 -12.80
N THR A 98 6.18 -9.75 -13.91
CA THR A 98 7.40 -9.10 -14.38
C THR A 98 7.60 -7.74 -13.71
N VAL A 99 8.60 -7.62 -12.83
CA VAL A 99 8.96 -6.40 -12.05
C VAL A 99 8.88 -5.10 -12.87
N ARG A 100 9.32 -5.14 -14.14
CA ARG A 100 9.35 -3.96 -15.01
C ARG A 100 7.95 -3.38 -15.24
N TYR A 101 6.96 -4.24 -15.49
CA TYR A 101 5.62 -3.85 -15.95
C TYR A 101 4.54 -4.03 -14.88
N ALA A 102 4.78 -4.78 -13.80
CA ALA A 102 3.79 -5.01 -12.75
C ALA A 102 3.25 -3.70 -12.13
N SER A 103 2.01 -3.69 -11.67
CA SER A 103 1.42 -2.55 -10.95
C SER A 103 2.16 -2.26 -9.63
N VAL A 104 2.00 -1.04 -9.11
CA VAL A 104 2.46 -0.70 -7.75
C VAL A 104 1.82 -1.63 -6.70
N HIS A 105 0.55 -2.00 -6.87
CA HIS A 105 -0.14 -2.86 -5.91
C HIS A 105 0.40 -4.30 -5.92
N ALA A 106 0.79 -4.82 -7.08
CA ALA A 106 1.47 -6.11 -7.18
C ALA A 106 2.81 -6.10 -6.42
N HIS A 107 3.60 -5.01 -6.53
CA HIS A 107 4.82 -4.84 -5.74
C HIS A 107 4.58 -4.80 -4.23
N LEU A 108 3.46 -4.23 -3.80
CA LEU A 108 3.03 -4.19 -2.40
C LEU A 108 2.43 -5.54 -1.93
N GLY A 109 2.34 -6.54 -2.81
CA GLY A 109 1.77 -7.84 -2.50
C GLY A 109 0.26 -7.81 -2.24
N ARG A 110 -0.44 -6.81 -2.76
CA ARG A 110 -1.90 -6.76 -2.72
C ARG A 110 -2.48 -7.79 -3.67
N ILE A 111 -3.65 -8.32 -3.33
CA ILE A 111 -4.41 -9.17 -4.25
C ILE A 111 -4.70 -8.42 -5.55
N GLY A 112 -4.44 -9.07 -6.68
CA GLY A 112 -4.57 -8.46 -8.00
C GLY A 112 -6.03 -8.30 -8.43
N SER A 113 -6.30 -7.21 -9.14
CA SER A 113 -7.61 -6.82 -9.66
C SER A 113 -7.48 -6.23 -11.07
N ARG A 114 -8.60 -5.87 -11.68
CA ARG A 114 -8.64 -5.41 -13.08
C ARG A 114 -7.81 -4.15 -13.32
N ARG A 115 -7.68 -3.28 -12.32
CA ARG A 115 -6.82 -2.07 -12.41
C ARG A 115 -5.36 -2.42 -12.61
N ASP A 116 -4.91 -3.55 -12.07
CA ASP A 116 -3.51 -3.96 -12.08
C ASP A 116 -3.04 -4.35 -13.48
N ASP A 117 -3.88 -5.07 -14.24
CA ASP A 117 -3.61 -5.41 -15.64
C ASP A 117 -3.58 -4.14 -16.52
N LEU A 118 -4.49 -3.19 -16.27
CA LEU A 118 -4.57 -1.93 -17.02
C LEU A 118 -3.40 -0.99 -16.71
N GLU A 119 -2.97 -0.89 -15.44
CA GLU A 119 -1.75 -0.18 -15.05
C GLU A 119 -0.51 -0.80 -15.69
N SER A 120 -0.43 -2.14 -15.68
CA SER A 120 0.67 -2.87 -16.32
C SER A 120 0.70 -2.67 -17.84
N LEU A 121 -0.49 -2.57 -18.47
CA LEU A 121 -0.61 -2.21 -19.88
C LEU A 121 -0.12 -0.78 -20.13
N ALA A 122 -0.43 0.19 -19.27
CA ALA A 122 0.06 1.56 -19.42
C ALA A 122 1.59 1.62 -19.42
N TYR A 123 2.25 0.93 -18.47
CA TYR A 123 3.70 0.82 -18.45
C TYR A 123 4.27 0.12 -19.68
N THR A 124 3.60 -0.93 -20.15
CA THR A 124 3.96 -1.67 -21.38
C THR A 124 3.92 -0.77 -22.62
N LEU A 125 2.85 0.00 -22.79
CA LEU A 125 2.68 0.91 -23.93
C LEU A 125 3.73 2.03 -23.93
N ILE A 126 3.97 2.64 -22.76
CA ILE A 126 4.98 3.70 -22.62
C ILE A 126 6.39 3.14 -22.88
N PHE A 127 6.66 1.90 -22.44
CA PHE A 127 7.90 1.21 -22.76
C PHE A 127 8.07 1.02 -24.27
N LEU A 128 7.04 0.54 -24.98
CA LEU A 128 7.13 0.32 -26.43
C LEU A 128 7.47 1.60 -27.21
N ILE A 129 6.98 2.76 -26.76
CA ILE A 129 7.29 4.06 -27.37
C ILE A 129 8.69 4.54 -27.00
N LYS A 130 9.01 4.59 -25.70
CA LYS A 130 10.23 5.24 -25.18
C LYS A 130 11.45 4.33 -25.15
N GLY A 131 11.25 3.03 -25.30
CA GLY A 131 12.24 1.96 -25.17
C GLY A 131 12.80 1.74 -23.76
N ARG A 132 12.46 2.61 -22.79
CA ARG A 132 12.87 2.48 -21.40
C ARG A 132 11.86 3.06 -20.42
N LEU A 133 11.88 2.54 -19.20
CA LEU A 133 11.14 3.02 -18.03
C LEU A 133 12.10 3.59 -16.97
N PRO A 134 11.69 4.60 -16.18
CA PRO A 134 12.56 5.27 -15.19
C PRO A 134 13.11 4.38 -14.07
N TRP A 135 12.56 3.18 -13.90
CA TRP A 135 12.92 2.20 -12.86
C TRP A 135 13.68 0.98 -13.40
N GLN A 136 14.25 1.06 -14.60
CA GLN A 136 15.18 0.04 -15.09
C GLN A 136 16.57 0.21 -14.47
N GLY A 137 17.31 -0.90 -14.33
CA GLY A 137 18.69 -0.92 -13.83
C GLY A 137 18.86 -1.39 -12.38
N TYR A 138 17.79 -1.47 -11.60
CA TYR A 138 17.86 -2.02 -10.23
C TYR A 138 18.14 -3.54 -10.23
N GLN A 139 19.02 -3.98 -9.34
CA GLN A 139 19.49 -5.37 -9.17
C GLN A 139 19.47 -5.79 -7.69
N GLY A 140 19.67 -7.08 -7.43
CA GLY A 140 19.70 -7.68 -6.09
C GLY A 140 18.32 -7.93 -5.48
N ASP A 141 18.30 -8.44 -4.24
CA ASP A 141 17.08 -8.89 -3.55
C ASP A 141 16.08 -7.75 -3.29
N ASN A 142 16.56 -6.52 -3.11
CA ASN A 142 15.74 -5.33 -2.88
C ASN A 142 15.23 -4.68 -4.18
N LYS A 143 15.44 -5.31 -5.35
CA LYS A 143 15.03 -4.77 -6.65
C LYS A 143 13.54 -4.41 -6.70
N SER A 144 12.66 -5.30 -6.23
CA SER A 144 11.21 -5.07 -6.26
C SER A 144 10.83 -3.83 -5.43
N PHE A 145 11.42 -3.70 -4.24
CA PHE A 145 11.23 -2.54 -3.36
C PHE A 145 11.67 -1.23 -4.02
N MET A 146 12.88 -1.19 -4.60
CA MET A 146 13.40 0.02 -5.26
C MET A 146 12.57 0.43 -6.48
N VAL A 147 12.12 -0.54 -7.27
CA VAL A 147 11.23 -0.31 -8.41
C VAL A 147 9.89 0.24 -7.96
N CYS A 148 9.28 -0.35 -6.92
CA CYS A 148 8.02 0.14 -6.36
C CYS A 148 8.13 1.59 -5.88
N LYS A 149 9.18 1.88 -5.07
CA LYS A 149 9.48 3.23 -4.59
C LYS A 149 9.61 4.22 -5.74
N LYS A 150 10.33 3.84 -6.80
CA LYS A 150 10.53 4.70 -7.98
C LYS A 150 9.26 4.91 -8.78
N LYS A 151 8.41 3.89 -8.95
CA LYS A 151 7.09 3.98 -9.59
C LYS A 151 6.20 5.00 -8.88
N MET A 152 6.04 4.85 -7.56
CA MET A 152 5.21 5.75 -6.75
C MET A 152 5.72 7.19 -6.71
N ALA A 153 7.03 7.40 -6.86
CA ALA A 153 7.64 8.72 -6.91
C ALA A 153 7.66 9.34 -8.33
N THR A 154 7.25 8.61 -9.37
CA THR A 154 7.26 9.09 -10.76
C THR A 154 5.86 9.56 -11.14
N SER A 155 5.70 10.86 -11.43
CA SER A 155 4.40 11.40 -11.85
C SER A 155 4.06 11.00 -13.30
N PRO A 156 2.77 10.99 -13.68
CA PRO A 156 2.36 10.79 -15.08
C PRO A 156 3.02 11.76 -16.07
N GLU A 157 3.26 13.02 -15.67
CA GLU A 157 3.99 14.01 -16.49
C GLU A 157 5.42 13.56 -16.79
N LEU A 158 6.16 13.15 -15.75
CA LEU A 158 7.54 12.70 -15.91
C LEU A 158 7.60 11.40 -16.72
N MET A 159 6.68 10.49 -16.44
CA MET A 159 6.57 9.20 -17.11
C MET A 159 6.30 9.37 -18.62
N CYS A 160 5.28 10.16 -18.96
CA CYS A 160 4.81 10.40 -20.32
C CYS A 160 5.46 11.62 -20.99
N CYS A 161 6.56 12.15 -20.44
CA CYS A 161 7.32 13.22 -21.08
C CYS A 161 7.68 12.81 -22.53
N PHE A 162 7.31 13.65 -23.50
CA PHE A 162 7.41 13.42 -24.95
C PHE A 162 6.50 12.31 -25.53
N CYS A 163 5.57 11.75 -24.77
CA CYS A 163 4.50 10.90 -25.29
C CYS A 163 3.27 11.75 -25.66
N PRO A 164 2.46 11.35 -26.66
CA PRO A 164 1.18 11.99 -26.93
C PRO A 164 0.23 11.94 -25.71
N ALA A 165 -0.62 12.96 -25.60
CA ALA A 165 -1.55 13.13 -24.47
C ALA A 165 -2.40 11.89 -24.13
N PRO A 166 -2.90 11.09 -25.09
CA PRO A 166 -3.65 9.87 -24.79
C PRO A 166 -2.96 8.89 -23.83
N PHE A 167 -1.64 8.69 -23.94
CA PHE A 167 -0.91 7.77 -23.05
C PHE A 167 -0.84 8.29 -21.62
N LYS A 168 -0.69 9.61 -21.46
CA LYS A 168 -0.72 10.25 -20.14
C LYS A 168 -2.11 10.13 -19.52
N GLN A 169 -3.16 10.45 -20.28
CA GLN A 169 -4.54 10.36 -19.82
C GLN A 169 -4.91 8.93 -19.40
N PHE A 170 -4.52 7.93 -20.21
CA PHE A 170 -4.73 6.52 -19.86
C PHE A 170 -4.02 6.16 -18.54
N LEU A 171 -2.74 6.51 -18.38
CA LEU A 171 -1.98 6.28 -17.16
C LEU A 171 -2.63 6.95 -15.94
N GLU A 172 -3.05 8.21 -16.06
CA GLU A 172 -3.74 8.94 -14.99
C GLU A 172 -5.04 8.26 -14.58
N VAL A 173 -5.84 7.77 -15.53
CA VAL A 173 -7.10 7.09 -15.23
C VAL A 173 -6.83 5.78 -14.49
N VAL A 174 -5.96 4.91 -15.01
CA VAL A 174 -5.76 3.55 -14.45
C VAL A 174 -5.06 3.55 -13.08
N THR A 175 -4.16 4.50 -12.84
CA THR A 175 -3.45 4.63 -11.55
C THR A 175 -4.33 5.18 -10.41
N ASN A 176 -5.49 5.76 -10.73
CA ASN A 176 -6.44 6.28 -9.75
C ASN A 176 -7.66 5.36 -9.52
N MET A 177 -7.75 4.22 -10.21
CA MET A 177 -8.86 3.29 -10.04
C MET A 177 -8.85 2.62 -8.65
N LYS A 178 -10.04 2.43 -8.06
CA LYS A 178 -10.20 1.64 -6.84
C LYS A 178 -10.07 0.15 -7.12
N PHE A 179 -9.77 -0.64 -6.09
CA PHE A 179 -9.57 -2.07 -6.19
C PHE A 179 -10.75 -2.84 -6.81
N ASP A 180 -11.97 -2.48 -6.42
CA ASP A 180 -13.22 -3.09 -6.85
C ASP A 180 -13.94 -2.31 -7.96
N GLU A 181 -13.34 -1.24 -8.47
CA GLU A 181 -13.93 -0.41 -9.53
C GLU A 181 -14.13 -1.23 -10.81
N GLU A 182 -15.30 -1.08 -11.44
CA GLU A 182 -15.56 -1.63 -12.77
C GLU A 182 -14.94 -0.71 -13.82
N PRO A 183 -13.92 -1.14 -14.59
CA PRO A 183 -13.30 -0.27 -15.57
C PRO A 183 -14.27 0.04 -16.71
N ASN A 184 -14.39 1.31 -17.08
CA ASN A 184 -15.10 1.71 -18.30
C ASN A 184 -14.19 1.51 -19.52
N TYR A 185 -14.07 0.25 -19.99
CA TYR A 185 -13.18 -0.13 -21.10
C TYR A 185 -13.44 0.68 -22.37
N ALA A 186 -14.71 0.99 -22.68
CA ALA A 186 -15.07 1.82 -23.84
C ALA A 186 -14.46 3.22 -23.75
N LYS A 187 -14.53 3.87 -22.58
CA LYS A 187 -13.88 5.16 -22.33
C LYS A 187 -12.36 5.07 -22.40
N LEU A 188 -11.77 3.96 -21.92
CA LEU A 188 -10.32 3.76 -22.02
C LEU A 188 -9.86 3.59 -23.47
N ILE A 189 -10.65 2.90 -24.30
CA ILE A 189 -10.41 2.76 -25.73
C ILE A 189 -10.54 4.13 -26.43
N SER A 190 -11.56 4.92 -26.10
CA SER A 190 -11.82 6.20 -26.77
C SER A 190 -10.71 7.23 -26.58
N ILE A 191 -9.91 7.12 -25.51
CA ILE A 191 -8.73 7.96 -25.27
C ILE A 191 -7.75 7.95 -26.46
N PHE A 192 -7.64 6.82 -27.16
CA PHE A 192 -6.66 6.63 -28.24
C PHE A 192 -7.18 6.97 -29.63
N GLU A 193 -8.47 7.28 -29.80
CA GLU A 193 -9.12 7.47 -31.12
C GLU A 193 -8.40 8.49 -32.00
N SER A 194 -7.89 9.58 -31.42
CA SER A 194 -7.20 10.63 -32.16
C SER A 194 -5.87 10.19 -32.79
N LEU A 195 -5.33 9.03 -32.39
CA LEU A 195 -4.07 8.47 -32.90
C LEU A 195 -4.29 7.31 -33.88
N ILE A 196 -5.53 6.90 -34.09
CA ILE A 196 -5.89 5.77 -34.95
C ILE A 196 -6.11 6.25 -36.38
N GLU A 197 -5.44 5.59 -37.33
CA GLU A 197 -5.61 5.84 -38.75
C GLU A 197 -7.06 5.51 -39.20
N PRO A 198 -7.81 6.45 -39.81
CA PRO A 198 -9.15 6.18 -40.29
C PRO A 198 -9.21 5.04 -41.31
N CYS A 199 -8.20 4.92 -42.19
CA CYS A 199 -8.12 3.85 -43.17
C CYS A 199 -7.70 2.51 -42.53
N MET A 200 -8.63 1.55 -42.48
CA MET A 200 -8.41 0.22 -41.89
C MET A 200 -7.21 -0.53 -42.50
N ALA A 201 -7.01 -0.42 -43.81
CA ALA A 201 -5.93 -1.11 -44.51
C ALA A 201 -4.53 -0.62 -44.07
N LEU A 202 -4.43 0.65 -43.70
CA LEU A 202 -3.19 1.30 -43.28
C LEU A 202 -2.86 1.06 -41.80
N ARG A 203 -3.81 0.52 -41.01
CA ARG A 203 -3.55 0.22 -39.60
C ARG A 203 -2.52 -0.91 -39.47
N PRO A 204 -1.52 -0.75 -38.58
CA PRO A 204 -0.52 -1.80 -38.34
C PRO A 204 -1.11 -3.01 -37.61
N ILE A 205 -2.18 -2.79 -36.84
CA ILE A 205 -2.88 -3.82 -36.05
C ILE A 205 -4.38 -3.72 -36.30
N ARG A 206 -5.06 -4.86 -36.36
CA ARG A 206 -6.51 -4.96 -36.50
C ARG A 206 -7.17 -4.63 -35.16
N ILE A 207 -8.09 -3.67 -35.16
CA ILE A 207 -8.81 -3.17 -33.97
C ILE A 207 -10.34 -3.30 -34.08
N ASP A 208 -10.85 -3.92 -35.14
CA ASP A 208 -12.29 -3.97 -35.45
C ASP A 208 -13.09 -4.71 -34.37
N GLY A 209 -12.45 -5.65 -33.68
CA GLY A 209 -13.02 -6.36 -32.55
C GLY A 209 -13.28 -5.43 -31.36
N ALA A 210 -12.38 -4.49 -31.10
CA ALA A 210 -12.47 -3.52 -30.01
C ALA A 210 -13.53 -2.44 -30.27
N LEU A 211 -13.63 -1.93 -31.50
CA LEU A 211 -14.59 -0.87 -31.86
C LEU A 211 -16.06 -1.30 -31.76
N LYS A 212 -16.34 -2.60 -31.97
CA LYS A 212 -17.69 -3.17 -31.79
C LYS A 212 -18.13 -3.21 -30.32
N VAL A 213 -17.19 -3.19 -29.37
CA VAL A 213 -17.51 -3.18 -27.93
C VAL A 213 -18.04 -1.81 -27.50
N GLY A 214 -17.49 -0.72 -28.06
CA GLY A 214 -17.95 0.65 -27.80
C GLY A 214 -19.35 0.96 -28.34
N GLN A 215 -19.84 0.23 -29.35
CA GLN A 215 -21.14 0.50 -29.99
C GLN A 215 -22.30 -0.37 -29.49
N LYS A 216 -22.05 -1.49 -28.79
CA LYS A 216 -23.10 -2.44 -28.35
C LYS A 216 -23.89 -2.00 -27.12
N ARG A 217 -23.56 -0.85 -26.50
CA ARG A 217 -24.44 -0.13 -25.58
C ARG A 217 -24.72 1.21 -26.24
N GLY A 218 -25.99 1.44 -26.61
CA GLY A 218 -26.41 2.42 -27.61
C GLY A 218 -25.90 3.85 -27.39
N ARG A 219 -26.00 4.64 -28.46
CA ARG A 219 -25.85 6.10 -28.47
C ARG A 219 -26.64 6.73 -27.32
N LEU A 220 -26.02 6.85 -26.16
CA LEU A 220 -26.23 7.96 -25.26
C LEU A 220 -25.32 9.05 -25.80
N VAL A 221 -25.91 10.16 -26.21
CA VAL A 221 -25.19 11.40 -26.47
C VAL A 221 -24.36 11.65 -25.21
N ILE A 222 -23.04 11.50 -25.32
CA ILE A 222 -22.12 11.81 -24.23
C ILE A 222 -22.10 13.33 -24.19
N ASN A 223 -22.95 13.91 -23.33
CA ASN A 223 -22.72 15.26 -22.86
C ASN A 223 -21.37 15.22 -22.15
N LEU A 224 -20.39 15.91 -22.73
CA LEU A 224 -19.19 16.37 -22.04
C LEU A 224 -19.58 17.46 -21.03
N GLU A 225 -20.60 17.22 -20.21
CA GLU A 225 -20.80 18.00 -19.01
C GLU A 225 -19.70 17.57 -18.06
N ASP A 226 -18.81 18.50 -17.76
CA ASP A 226 -17.83 18.42 -16.69
C ASP A 226 -18.53 17.82 -15.47
N ASP A 227 -18.21 16.56 -15.16
CA ASP A 227 -18.50 15.97 -13.86
C ASP A 227 -17.59 16.70 -12.86
N ASP A 228 -18.07 17.88 -12.47
CA ASP A 228 -17.50 18.81 -11.50
C ASP A 228 -17.70 18.26 -10.08
N GLN A 229 -17.57 16.95 -9.92
CA GLN A 229 -17.20 16.41 -8.63
C GLN A 229 -15.82 16.95 -8.31
N PRO A 230 -15.58 17.46 -7.09
CA PRO A 230 -14.25 17.84 -6.68
C PRO A 230 -13.42 16.57 -6.67
N LYS A 231 -12.79 16.25 -7.80
CA LYS A 231 -11.68 15.33 -7.90
C LYS A 231 -10.72 15.87 -6.86
N LYS A 232 -10.55 15.14 -5.76
CA LYS A 232 -9.47 15.40 -4.82
C LYS A 232 -8.22 15.28 -5.67
N LYS A 233 -7.79 16.39 -6.27
CA LYS A 233 -6.47 16.55 -6.86
C LYS A 233 -5.57 16.14 -5.71
N VAL A 234 -5.01 14.94 -5.80
CA VAL A 234 -3.87 14.58 -4.98
C VAL A 234 -2.83 15.59 -5.42
N ARG A 235 -2.79 16.74 -4.74
CA ARG A 235 -1.68 17.68 -4.86
C ARG A 235 -0.46 16.80 -4.62
N LEU A 236 0.33 16.57 -5.65
CA LEU A 236 1.71 16.12 -5.50
C LEU A 236 2.38 17.24 -4.68
N GLY A 237 2.26 17.15 -3.37
CA GLY A 237 3.04 17.95 -2.45
C GLY A 237 4.49 17.51 -2.56
N SER A 238 5.37 18.26 -1.93
CA SER A 238 6.69 17.72 -1.63
C SER A 238 6.54 16.57 -0.62
N PRO A 239 7.43 15.56 -0.67
CA PRO A 239 7.45 14.47 0.30
C PRO A 239 7.34 15.01 1.72
N ALA A 240 6.25 14.67 2.41
CA ALA A 240 6.00 15.15 3.76
C ALA A 240 6.06 13.99 4.76
N THR A 241 6.88 14.18 5.79
CA THR A 241 6.77 13.40 7.02
C THR A 241 5.69 14.05 7.90
N GLN A 242 4.82 13.23 8.47
CA GLN A 242 3.68 13.69 9.27
C GLN A 242 3.52 12.80 10.49
N TRP A 243 2.91 13.36 11.53
CA TRP A 243 2.37 12.59 12.63
C TRP A 243 1.13 11.85 12.15
N ILE A 244 1.07 10.56 12.50
CA ILE A 244 -0.10 9.70 12.29
C ILE A 244 -0.61 9.33 13.67
N SER A 245 -1.87 9.65 13.93
CA SER A 245 -2.51 9.37 15.21
C SER A 245 -3.78 8.56 14.98
N ALA A 246 -3.93 7.47 15.72
CA ALA A 246 -5.13 6.66 15.76
C ALA A 246 -5.84 6.90 17.09
N TYR A 247 -7.13 7.20 17.03
CA TYR A 247 -7.99 7.44 18.19
C TYR A 247 -9.03 6.34 18.29
N ASN A 248 -9.22 5.82 19.50
CA ASN A 248 -10.26 4.84 19.78
C ASN A 248 -11.29 5.44 20.72
N ALA A 249 -12.56 5.13 20.49
CA ALA A 249 -13.60 5.42 21.46
C ALA A 249 -13.40 4.57 22.72
N ARG A 250 -13.48 5.20 23.88
CA ARG A 250 -13.36 4.54 25.18
C ARG A 250 -14.33 5.15 26.17
N ARG A 251 -14.59 4.42 27.26
CA ARG A 251 -15.23 5.02 28.43
C ARG A 251 -14.41 6.22 28.91
N PRO A 252 -15.05 7.29 29.41
CA PRO A 252 -14.34 8.47 29.88
C PRO A 252 -13.18 8.11 30.81
N MET A 253 -11.97 8.54 30.45
CA MET A 253 -10.75 8.30 31.22
C MET A 253 -9.83 9.53 31.18
N LYS A 254 -8.94 9.65 32.17
CA LYS A 254 -7.88 10.65 32.17
C LYS A 254 -6.76 10.17 31.23
N GLN A 255 -6.43 10.99 30.24
CA GLN A 255 -5.29 10.81 29.33
C GLN A 255 -4.44 12.09 29.37
N ARG A 256 -3.12 11.94 29.36
CA ARG A 256 -2.15 13.03 29.30
C ARG A 256 -1.18 12.75 28.16
N TYR A 257 -0.79 13.81 27.45
CA TYR A 257 0.26 13.72 26.45
C TYR A 257 1.37 14.73 26.74
N HIS A 258 2.59 14.35 26.37
CA HIS A 258 3.76 15.21 26.30
C HIS A 258 4.42 15.01 24.94
N TYR A 259 4.90 16.07 24.30
CA TYR A 259 5.58 16.01 23.00
C TYR A 259 6.73 17.00 22.99
N ASN A 260 7.66 16.84 22.04
CA ASN A 260 8.92 17.58 22.00
C ASN A 260 9.74 17.43 23.31
N VAL A 261 9.68 16.24 23.91
CA VAL A 261 10.37 15.95 25.17
C VAL A 261 11.81 15.54 24.86
N ALA A 262 12.77 16.28 25.41
CA ALA A 262 14.18 15.90 25.38
C ALA A 262 14.51 14.85 26.46
N ASP A 263 15.59 14.10 26.26
CA ASP A 263 16.07 13.03 27.15
C ASP A 263 16.13 13.45 28.62
N SER A 264 16.67 14.65 28.90
CA SER A 264 16.83 15.19 30.26
C SER A 264 15.52 15.47 31.00
N ARG A 265 14.41 15.64 30.26
CA ARG A 265 13.09 15.94 30.84
C ARG A 265 12.17 14.73 30.89
N LEU A 266 12.56 13.62 30.28
CA LEU A 266 11.75 12.41 30.19
C LEU A 266 11.29 11.95 31.58
N ARG A 267 12.24 11.81 32.51
CA ARG A 267 11.97 11.34 33.87
C ARG A 267 10.96 12.20 34.62
N GLN A 268 11.09 13.52 34.55
CA GLN A 268 10.18 14.46 35.22
C GLN A 268 8.73 14.28 34.77
N HIS A 269 8.50 14.06 33.47
CA HIS A 269 7.16 13.85 32.93
C HIS A 269 6.56 12.50 33.36
N VAL A 270 7.38 11.44 33.38
CA VAL A 270 6.96 10.11 33.79
C VAL A 270 6.62 10.07 35.28
N ASP A 271 7.49 10.61 36.13
CA ASP A 271 7.29 10.63 37.60
C ASP A 271 5.99 11.38 37.95
N LYS A 272 5.77 12.56 37.37
CA LYS A 272 4.52 13.32 37.56
C LYS A 272 3.28 12.59 37.03
N GLY A 273 3.41 11.81 35.95
CA GLY A 273 2.32 11.00 35.44
C GLY A 273 1.97 9.84 36.38
N ASN A 274 2.99 9.17 36.92
CA ASN A 274 2.82 8.07 37.87
C ASN A 274 2.17 8.54 39.19
N GLU A 275 2.56 9.71 39.71
CA GLU A 275 1.92 10.36 40.88
C GLU A 275 0.42 10.60 40.65
N ASP A 276 0.05 10.89 39.40
CA ASP A 276 -1.32 11.13 38.95
C ASP A 276 -2.12 9.85 38.62
N GLY A 277 -1.52 8.66 38.83
CA GLY A 277 -2.11 7.37 38.49
C GLY A 277 -2.19 7.09 36.99
N LEU A 278 -1.34 7.73 36.19
CA LEU A 278 -1.27 7.54 34.74
C LEU A 278 -0.04 6.72 34.37
N PHE A 279 -0.23 5.72 33.51
CA PHE A 279 0.86 4.90 32.98
C PHE A 279 1.07 5.17 31.50
N ILE A 280 2.31 5.06 31.04
CA ILE A 280 2.66 5.22 29.62
C ILE A 280 1.97 4.13 28.80
N SER A 281 1.11 4.52 27.87
CA SER A 281 0.39 3.61 26.97
C SER A 281 0.97 3.58 25.56
N CYS A 282 1.54 4.69 25.10
CA CYS A 282 2.15 4.80 23.77
C CYS A 282 3.31 5.80 23.81
N VAL A 283 4.39 5.49 23.09
CA VAL A 283 5.53 6.38 22.86
C VAL A 283 5.84 6.47 21.38
N ALA A 284 6.35 7.62 20.95
CA ALA A 284 6.86 7.82 19.60
C ALA A 284 8.02 8.83 19.61
N SER A 285 8.73 8.94 18.50
CA SER A 285 9.80 9.94 18.31
C SER A 285 9.62 10.69 17.00
N ALA A 286 9.98 11.97 17.02
CA ALA A 286 10.18 12.78 15.82
C ALA A 286 11.38 13.71 16.04
N ALA A 287 12.28 13.79 15.07
CA ALA A 287 13.49 14.63 15.14
C ALA A 287 14.30 14.42 16.45
N ASN A 288 14.40 13.17 16.93
CA ASN A 288 15.07 12.78 18.17
C ASN A 288 14.45 13.36 19.46
N LEU A 289 13.20 13.81 19.39
CA LEU A 289 12.40 14.20 20.55
C LEU A 289 11.26 13.20 20.77
N TRP A 290 10.90 13.00 22.03
CA TRP A 290 9.90 12.01 22.42
C TRP A 290 8.49 12.62 22.48
N ALA A 291 7.52 11.80 22.12
CA ALA A 291 6.11 11.97 22.44
C ALA A 291 5.67 10.82 23.35
N LEU A 292 5.02 11.16 24.46
CA LEU A 292 4.52 10.25 25.48
C LEU A 292 3.02 10.42 25.59
N ILE A 293 2.28 9.31 25.55
CA ILE A 293 0.87 9.23 25.87
C ILE A 293 0.73 8.39 27.14
N MET A 294 0.01 8.92 28.14
CA MET A 294 -0.19 8.28 29.43
C MET A 294 -1.67 8.23 29.79
N ASP A 295 -2.15 7.06 30.18
CA ASP A 295 -3.58 6.78 30.37
C ASP A 295 -3.85 6.17 31.75
N ALA A 296 -5.01 6.50 32.32
CA ALA A 296 -5.54 5.83 33.52
C ALA A 296 -6.14 4.44 33.22
N GLY A 297 -6.45 4.16 31.95
CA GLY A 297 -7.19 2.95 31.51
C GLY A 297 -6.32 1.76 31.08
N THR A 298 -5.03 1.73 31.41
CA THR A 298 -4.10 0.69 30.94
C THR A 298 -4.21 -0.63 31.69
N SER A 299 -4.75 -0.62 32.90
CA SER A 299 -4.75 -1.76 33.84
C SER A 299 -3.35 -2.24 34.25
N PHE A 300 -2.31 -1.43 34.03
CA PHE A 300 -0.95 -1.75 34.46
C PHE A 300 -0.79 -1.55 35.98
N SER A 301 0.02 -2.38 36.61
CA SER A 301 0.30 -2.31 38.06
C SER A 301 1.67 -1.72 38.38
N SER A 302 2.62 -1.82 37.46
CA SER A 302 3.96 -1.26 37.59
C SER A 302 4.58 -1.07 36.21
N GLN A 303 5.44 -0.06 36.05
CA GLN A 303 6.18 0.20 34.83
C GLN A 303 7.66 0.46 35.10
N VAL A 304 8.50 -0.01 34.18
CA VAL A 304 9.91 0.32 34.08
C VAL A 304 10.20 0.78 32.66
N TYR A 305 11.16 1.67 32.49
CA TYR A 305 11.56 2.14 31.17
C TYR A 305 13.08 2.34 31.10
N GLU A 306 13.62 2.22 29.90
CA GLU A 306 15.01 2.50 29.60
C GLU A 306 15.11 3.41 28.38
N LEU A 307 15.88 4.49 28.53
CA LEU A 307 16.37 5.29 27.43
C LEU A 307 17.79 4.83 27.12
N SER A 308 17.98 4.20 25.96
CA SER A 308 19.26 3.65 25.53
C SER A 308 19.74 4.30 24.24
N THR A 309 21.06 4.48 24.09
CA THR A 309 21.69 4.87 22.83
C THR A 309 21.71 3.74 21.80
N VAL A 310 21.43 2.50 22.25
CA VAL A 310 21.34 1.32 21.41
C VAL A 310 19.87 1.03 21.10
N PHE A 311 19.57 0.81 19.83
CA PHE A 311 18.22 0.49 19.39
C PHE A 311 17.78 -0.88 19.93
N LEU A 312 16.79 -0.89 20.83
CA LEU A 312 16.27 -2.08 21.53
C LEU A 312 17.36 -2.87 22.25
N HIS A 313 17.88 -2.29 23.34
CA HIS A 313 18.93 -2.84 24.18
C HIS A 313 18.56 -4.22 24.73
N LYS A 314 19.22 -5.26 24.21
CA LYS A 314 18.86 -6.66 24.42
C LYS A 314 18.99 -7.10 25.87
N ASP A 315 20.11 -6.80 26.52
CA ASP A 315 20.43 -7.34 27.84
C ASP A 315 19.47 -6.80 28.91
N TRP A 316 19.14 -5.49 28.84
CA TRP A 316 18.14 -4.89 29.71
C TRP A 316 16.75 -5.48 29.51
N ILE A 317 16.31 -5.67 28.25
CA ILE A 317 15.01 -6.29 27.94
C ILE A 317 14.93 -7.71 28.53
N MET A 318 15.99 -8.51 28.38
CA MET A 318 16.06 -9.86 28.92
C MET A 318 15.96 -9.88 30.45
N GLU A 319 16.71 -9.01 31.12
CA GLU A 319 16.65 -8.85 32.58
C GLU A 319 15.24 -8.48 33.06
N GLN A 320 14.55 -7.58 32.36
CA GLN A 320 13.19 -7.18 32.72
C GLN A 320 12.15 -8.29 32.46
N TRP A 321 12.33 -9.11 31.41
CA TRP A 321 11.48 -10.28 31.19
C TRP A 321 11.60 -11.30 32.33
N GLU A 322 12.80 -11.54 32.89
CA GLU A 322 12.99 -12.41 34.07
C GLU A 322 12.24 -11.89 35.31
N LYS A 323 12.05 -10.57 35.39
CA LYS A 323 11.29 -9.90 36.46
C LYS A 323 9.78 -9.83 36.18
N ASN A 324 9.29 -10.50 35.14
CA ASN A 324 7.91 -10.51 34.66
C ASN A 324 7.38 -9.13 34.20
N TYR A 325 8.27 -8.25 33.74
CA TYR A 325 7.85 -7.08 32.97
C TYR A 325 7.76 -7.44 31.49
N TYR A 326 6.74 -6.99 30.80
CA TYR A 326 6.58 -7.21 29.36
C TYR A 326 6.57 -5.89 28.62
N ILE A 327 7.18 -5.85 27.42
CA ILE A 327 7.20 -4.66 26.58
C ILE A 327 5.78 -4.25 26.25
N SER A 328 5.42 -3.03 26.65
CA SER A 328 4.10 -2.44 26.45
C SER A 328 4.12 -1.34 25.39
N SER A 329 5.23 -0.59 25.28
CA SER A 329 5.42 0.41 24.23
C SER A 329 6.89 0.62 23.92
N ILE A 330 7.22 0.88 22.65
CA ILE A 330 8.58 1.16 22.19
C ILE A 330 8.58 2.33 21.22
N ALA A 331 9.64 3.13 21.27
CA ALA A 331 9.92 4.17 20.29
C ALA A 331 11.41 4.21 20.00
N GLY A 332 11.78 4.47 18.76
CA GLY A 332 13.15 4.69 18.32
C GLY A 332 13.30 6.07 17.71
N ALA A 333 14.44 6.69 17.95
CA ALA A 333 14.83 7.96 17.36
C ALA A 333 15.72 7.73 16.12
N ASN A 334 15.91 8.78 15.33
CA ASN A 334 16.69 8.71 14.09
C ASN A 334 18.20 8.59 14.34
N ASN A 335 18.67 9.03 15.52
CA ASN A 335 20.05 8.91 15.95
C ASN A 335 20.43 7.50 16.46
N GLY A 336 19.51 6.52 16.41
CA GLY A 336 19.75 5.16 16.90
C GLY A 336 19.31 4.90 18.33
N SER A 337 18.95 5.94 19.10
CA SER A 337 18.45 5.75 20.46
C SER A 337 17.06 5.14 20.48
N SER A 338 16.70 4.52 21.60
CA SER A 338 15.36 3.97 21.81
C SER A 338 14.89 4.17 23.24
N LEU A 339 13.57 4.34 23.36
CA LEU A 339 12.84 4.32 24.60
C LEU A 339 11.99 3.05 24.63
N VAL A 340 12.31 2.16 25.58
CA VAL A 340 11.58 0.92 25.80
C VAL A 340 10.82 1.04 27.11
N VAL A 341 9.50 0.79 27.08
CA VAL A 341 8.64 0.76 28.25
C VAL A 341 8.13 -0.66 28.45
N MET A 342 8.31 -1.20 29.66
CA MET A 342 7.86 -2.52 30.05
C MET A 342 6.95 -2.45 31.28
N SER A 343 5.87 -3.19 31.28
CA SER A 343 4.79 -3.09 32.28
C SER A 343 4.44 -4.44 32.90
N LYS A 344 4.00 -4.41 34.16
CA LYS A 344 3.28 -5.50 34.84
C LYS A 344 1.77 -5.27 34.75
N GLY A 345 0.98 -6.33 34.85
CA GLY A 345 -0.48 -6.29 34.66
C GLY A 345 -0.91 -6.37 33.20
N THR A 346 0.02 -6.64 32.28
CA THR A 346 -0.34 -6.99 30.90
C THR A 346 -0.94 -8.41 30.86
N PRO A 347 -1.81 -8.73 29.88
CA PRO A 347 -2.31 -10.09 29.71
C PRO A 347 -1.26 -11.03 29.11
N TYR A 348 -0.06 -10.54 28.77
CA TYR A 348 0.93 -11.29 28.01
C TYR A 348 1.56 -12.41 28.83
N THR A 349 1.80 -13.54 28.18
CA THR A 349 2.46 -14.69 28.82
C THR A 349 3.85 -14.95 28.26
N GLN A 350 4.06 -14.66 26.98
CA GLN A 350 5.34 -14.83 26.29
C GLN A 350 5.53 -13.72 25.27
N GLN A 351 6.75 -13.20 25.14
CA GLN A 351 7.11 -12.19 24.15
C GLN A 351 8.31 -12.60 23.31
N SER A 352 8.36 -12.07 22.09
CA SER A 352 9.53 -12.11 21.23
C SER A 352 9.60 -10.82 20.44
N TYR A 353 10.81 -10.31 20.19
CA TYR A 353 10.99 -9.15 19.34
C TYR A 353 12.02 -9.42 18.24
N LYS A 354 11.96 -8.63 17.17
CA LYS A 354 12.91 -8.67 16.06
C LYS A 354 13.29 -7.27 15.62
N VAL A 355 14.59 -7.07 15.43
CA VAL A 355 15.16 -5.91 14.73
C VAL A 355 15.54 -6.34 13.32
N SER A 356 15.22 -5.52 12.31
CA SER A 356 15.53 -5.82 10.91
C SER A 356 15.67 -4.55 10.07
N GLU A 357 16.52 -4.58 9.03
CA GLU A 357 16.68 -3.49 8.06
C GLU A 357 15.48 -3.35 7.09
N SER A 358 14.61 -4.35 7.03
CA SER A 358 13.38 -4.34 6.22
C SER A 358 12.20 -4.81 7.06
N PHE A 359 10.98 -4.48 6.64
CA PHE A 359 9.79 -4.89 7.37
C PHE A 359 9.71 -6.43 7.46
N PRO A 360 9.76 -7.02 8.67
CA PRO A 360 10.04 -8.46 8.82
C PRO A 360 8.79 -9.35 8.66
N PHE A 361 8.02 -9.16 7.59
CA PHE A 361 6.72 -9.84 7.39
C PHE A 361 6.81 -11.37 7.44
N LYS A 362 7.82 -11.99 6.82
CA LYS A 362 8.01 -13.45 6.88
C LYS A 362 8.12 -13.98 8.31
N TRP A 363 8.79 -13.23 9.19
CA TRP A 363 8.92 -13.58 10.61
C TRP A 363 7.60 -13.37 11.36
N ILE A 364 6.91 -12.26 11.09
CA ILE A 364 5.58 -11.97 11.65
C ILE A 364 4.59 -13.08 11.27
N ASN A 365 4.52 -13.45 10.00
CA ASN A 365 3.63 -14.50 9.51
C ASN A 365 3.93 -15.87 10.13
N LYS A 366 5.22 -16.22 10.32
CA LYS A 366 5.60 -17.42 11.08
C LYS A 366 5.10 -17.35 12.52
N LYS A 367 5.26 -16.20 13.18
CA LYS A 367 4.87 -15.98 14.58
C LYS A 367 3.35 -15.96 14.79
N TRP A 368 2.57 -15.45 13.83
CA TRP A 368 1.11 -15.56 13.84
C TRP A 368 0.66 -17.04 13.90
N LYS A 369 1.29 -17.92 13.10
CA LYS A 369 1.02 -19.37 13.14
C LYS A 369 1.41 -20.02 14.47
N GLU A 370 2.35 -19.44 15.21
CA GLU A 370 2.75 -19.87 16.55
C GLU A 370 1.87 -19.27 17.68
N GLY A 371 0.81 -18.52 17.33
CA GLY A 371 -0.13 -17.90 18.27
C GLY A 371 0.34 -16.58 18.89
N PHE A 372 1.43 -16.00 18.37
CA PHE A 372 1.89 -14.66 18.76
C PHE A 372 1.18 -13.61 17.90
N HIS A 373 0.95 -12.43 18.47
CA HIS A 373 0.39 -11.29 17.76
C HIS A 373 1.30 -10.08 17.95
N VAL A 374 1.41 -9.21 16.94
CA VAL A 374 2.14 -7.95 17.06
C VAL A 374 1.43 -7.06 18.08
N THR A 375 2.18 -6.59 19.08
CA THR A 375 1.64 -5.73 20.15
C THR A 375 2.31 -4.37 20.19
N SER A 376 3.51 -4.22 19.63
CA SER A 376 4.16 -2.93 19.50
C SER A 376 5.14 -2.94 18.33
N MET A 377 5.29 -1.80 17.68
CA MET A 377 6.23 -1.60 16.56
C MET A 377 6.89 -0.24 16.71
N THR A 378 8.12 -0.15 16.24
CA THR A 378 8.86 1.11 16.13
C THR A 378 9.86 1.05 15.00
N THR A 379 10.42 2.20 14.66
CA THR A 379 11.53 2.33 13.73
C THR A 379 12.65 3.15 14.36
N SER A 380 13.86 3.03 13.81
CA SER A 380 14.99 3.92 14.08
C SER A 380 15.82 4.02 12.79
N GLY A 381 15.71 5.17 12.10
CA GLY A 381 16.20 5.30 10.74
C GLY A 381 15.46 4.37 9.77
N SER A 382 16.19 3.47 9.10
CA SER A 382 15.64 2.41 8.23
C SER A 382 15.24 1.14 8.97
N ARG A 383 15.70 0.96 10.22
CA ARG A 383 15.51 -0.29 10.97
C ARG A 383 14.12 -0.35 11.57
N TRP A 384 13.53 -1.53 11.50
CA TRP A 384 12.25 -1.91 12.12
C TRP A 384 12.50 -2.66 13.40
N GLY A 385 11.76 -2.33 14.46
CA GLY A 385 11.63 -3.09 15.68
C GLY A 385 10.18 -3.57 15.84
N VAL A 386 9.96 -4.88 15.89
CA VAL A 386 8.61 -5.47 16.02
C VAL A 386 8.58 -6.37 17.25
N VAL A 387 7.61 -6.15 18.13
CA VAL A 387 7.36 -6.96 19.33
C VAL A 387 6.07 -7.73 19.14
N MET A 388 6.12 -9.03 19.40
CA MET A 388 4.97 -9.92 19.35
C MET A 388 4.78 -10.64 20.69
N SER A 389 3.53 -10.75 21.12
CA SER A 389 3.14 -11.33 22.41
C SER A 389 2.11 -12.45 22.24
N ARG A 390 2.19 -13.47 23.09
CA ARG A 390 1.11 -14.44 23.32
C ARG A 390 0.11 -13.89 24.34
N ASN A 391 -1.13 -14.37 24.23
CA ASN A 391 -2.27 -13.90 25.04
C ASN A 391 -2.51 -12.38 24.93
N SER A 392 -2.31 -11.82 23.74
CA SER A 392 -2.53 -10.40 23.44
C SER A 392 -3.99 -9.95 23.51
N GLY A 393 -4.93 -10.90 23.55
CA GLY A 393 -6.36 -10.60 23.43
C GLY A 393 -6.84 -10.42 21.99
N PHE A 394 -6.01 -10.67 20.98
CA PHE A 394 -6.41 -10.64 19.56
C PHE A 394 -6.74 -12.05 19.04
N SER A 395 -7.75 -12.15 18.18
CA SER A 395 -8.13 -13.38 17.48
C SER A 395 -7.49 -13.47 16.11
N ASP A 396 -7.31 -12.33 15.44
CA ASP A 396 -6.74 -12.26 14.11
C ASP A 396 -6.01 -10.92 13.87
N GLN A 397 -5.03 -10.94 12.95
CA GLN A 397 -4.20 -9.78 12.60
C GLN A 397 -3.82 -9.75 11.12
N VAL A 398 -3.79 -8.54 10.59
CA VAL A 398 -3.34 -8.22 9.23
C VAL A 398 -2.40 -7.03 9.25
N VAL A 399 -1.66 -6.85 8.15
CA VAL A 399 -0.78 -5.69 7.94
C VAL A 399 -1.20 -4.91 6.71
N GLU A 400 -1.15 -3.58 6.82
CA GLU A 400 -1.08 -2.68 5.67
C GLU A 400 0.31 -2.05 5.62
N LEU A 401 1.08 -2.36 4.57
CA LEU A 401 2.42 -1.83 4.33
C LEU A 401 2.43 -1.03 3.03
N ASP A 402 2.84 0.23 3.07
CA ASP A 402 2.83 1.10 1.90
C ASP A 402 3.95 2.15 2.02
N PHE A 403 4.37 2.75 0.90
CA PHE A 403 5.29 3.89 0.90
C PHE A 403 4.59 5.20 1.32
N LEU A 404 3.26 5.19 1.29
CA LEU A 404 2.36 6.26 1.69
C LEU A 404 1.40 5.78 2.78
N TYR A 405 0.47 6.65 3.19
CA TYR A 405 -0.62 6.23 4.08
C TYR A 405 -1.65 5.37 3.31
N PRO A 406 -1.86 4.09 3.68
CA PRO A 406 -2.70 3.14 2.94
C PRO A 406 -4.19 3.32 3.25
N SER A 407 -4.77 4.43 2.81
CA SER A 407 -6.16 4.78 3.13
C SER A 407 -7.16 3.73 2.65
N GLU A 408 -7.06 3.26 1.40
CA GLU A 408 -8.00 2.26 0.85
C GLU A 408 -7.97 0.96 1.68
N GLY A 409 -6.77 0.43 1.96
CA GLY A 409 -6.59 -0.79 2.74
C GLY A 409 -7.17 -0.66 4.15
N ILE A 410 -6.85 0.43 4.87
CA ILE A 410 -7.38 0.67 6.22
C ILE A 410 -8.91 0.67 6.25
N HIS A 411 -9.57 1.35 5.30
CA HIS A 411 -11.04 1.42 5.28
C HIS A 411 -11.67 0.04 5.00
N ARG A 412 -11.14 -0.72 4.03
CA ARG A 412 -11.62 -2.08 3.77
C ARG A 412 -11.46 -2.99 4.98
N ARG A 413 -10.32 -2.91 5.68
CA ARG A 413 -10.10 -3.68 6.91
C ARG A 413 -11.04 -3.24 8.04
N TRP A 414 -11.39 -1.96 8.14
CA TRP A 414 -12.40 -1.47 9.10
C TRP A 414 -13.78 -2.04 8.84
N GLU A 415 -14.20 -2.12 7.56
CA GLU A 415 -15.45 -2.75 7.13
C GLU A 415 -15.49 -4.24 7.49
N SER A 416 -14.35 -4.92 7.45
CA SER A 416 -14.18 -6.31 7.91
C SER A 416 -13.98 -6.47 9.43
N GLY A 417 -14.12 -5.40 10.21
CA GLY A 417 -14.06 -5.45 11.69
C GLY A 417 -12.67 -5.36 12.31
N TYR A 418 -11.60 -5.23 11.51
CA TYR A 418 -10.26 -4.98 12.06
C TYR A 418 -10.14 -3.54 12.57
N ARG A 419 -9.23 -3.30 13.52
CA ARG A 419 -8.87 -1.95 13.98
C ARG A 419 -7.36 -1.82 14.10
N ILE A 420 -6.81 -0.64 13.84
CA ILE A 420 -5.38 -0.35 13.99
C ILE A 420 -5.00 -0.51 15.46
N THR A 421 -3.99 -1.34 15.72
CA THR A 421 -3.48 -1.61 17.09
C THR A 421 -2.01 -1.27 17.26
N SER A 422 -1.25 -1.18 16.16
CA SER A 422 0.15 -0.76 16.19
C SER A 422 0.53 -0.13 14.85
N MET A 423 1.34 0.92 14.90
CA MET A 423 1.79 1.65 13.73
C MET A 423 3.27 2.01 13.89
N ALA A 424 4.02 1.93 12.80
CA ALA A 424 5.39 2.43 12.74
C ALA A 424 5.72 2.84 11.31
N ALA A 425 6.62 3.81 11.15
CA ALA A 425 6.97 4.32 9.84
C ALA A 425 8.45 4.67 9.76
N THR A 426 9.09 4.36 8.65
CA THR A 426 10.41 4.86 8.29
C THR A 426 10.26 6.11 7.41
N GLY A 427 11.39 6.64 6.91
CA GLY A 427 11.36 7.65 5.85
C GLY A 427 10.78 7.15 4.52
N ASP A 428 10.66 5.82 4.34
CA ASP A 428 10.27 5.21 3.07
C ASP A 428 8.93 4.48 3.13
N GLN A 429 8.59 3.81 4.24
CA GLN A 429 7.39 2.99 4.37
C GLN A 429 6.67 3.22 5.68
N ALA A 430 5.35 3.13 5.66
CA ALA A 430 4.49 3.07 6.83
C ALA A 430 3.85 1.67 6.93
N ALA A 431 3.87 1.11 8.13
CA ALA A 431 3.26 -0.18 8.45
C ALA A 431 2.20 -0.01 9.53
N PHE A 432 1.03 -0.59 9.27
CA PHE A 432 -0.12 -0.59 10.17
C PHE A 432 -0.48 -2.04 10.45
N ILE A 433 -0.45 -2.45 11.71
CA ILE A 433 -1.08 -3.70 12.13
C ILE A 433 -2.52 -3.40 12.50
N LEU A 434 -3.44 -4.16 11.92
CA LEU A 434 -4.84 -4.13 12.28
C LEU A 434 -5.22 -5.48 12.88
N SER A 435 -6.03 -5.46 13.94
CA SER A 435 -6.38 -6.65 14.72
C SER A 435 -7.87 -6.72 15.00
N ILE A 436 -8.38 -7.94 15.16
CA ILE A 436 -9.70 -8.21 15.72
C ILE A 436 -9.52 -8.66 17.18
N PRO A 437 -10.17 -8.00 18.17
CA PRO A 437 -10.10 -8.44 19.56
C PRO A 437 -10.95 -9.70 19.80
N LYS A 438 -10.48 -10.62 20.65
CA LYS A 438 -11.20 -11.85 21.05
C LYS A 438 -12.50 -11.55 21.78
N ARG A 439 -12.56 -10.42 22.50
CA ARG A 439 -13.75 -9.94 23.19
C ARG A 439 -14.26 -8.72 22.44
N LYS A 440 -15.51 -8.76 21.98
CA LYS A 440 -16.16 -7.61 21.36
C LYS A 440 -16.22 -6.46 22.38
N THR A 441 -15.63 -5.33 22.01
CA THR A 441 -15.76 -4.08 22.76
C THR A 441 -17.04 -3.39 22.34
N MET A 442 -17.83 -2.87 23.30
CA MET A 442 -19.14 -2.29 22.96
C MET A 442 -19.05 -1.00 22.11
N ASP A 443 -17.89 -0.37 22.04
CA ASP A 443 -17.63 0.82 21.23
C ASP A 443 -16.43 0.52 20.32
N GLU A 444 -16.67 0.48 19.01
CA GLU A 444 -15.67 0.10 17.99
C GLU A 444 -15.25 1.28 17.11
N THR A 445 -15.61 2.50 17.48
CA THR A 445 -15.29 3.68 16.68
C THR A 445 -13.79 3.96 16.75
N GLN A 446 -13.14 3.98 15.58
CA GLN A 446 -11.74 4.35 15.43
C GLN A 446 -11.62 5.43 14.35
N GLU A 447 -10.80 6.44 14.63
CA GLU A 447 -10.51 7.51 13.68
C GLU A 447 -9.00 7.67 13.53
N THR A 448 -8.56 8.07 12.35
CA THR A 448 -7.16 8.42 12.11
C THR A 448 -7.01 9.87 11.69
N LEU A 449 -5.90 10.48 12.10
CA LEU A 449 -5.57 11.86 11.77
C LEU A 449 -4.10 11.95 11.38
N ARG A 450 -3.83 12.69 10.29
CA ARG A 450 -2.48 13.01 9.80
C ARG A 450 -2.24 14.51 9.91
N THR A 451 -1.17 14.91 10.58
CA THR A 451 -0.82 16.32 10.80
C THR A 451 0.67 16.56 10.65
N SER A 452 1.07 17.72 10.13
CA SER A 452 2.49 18.10 10.04
C SER A 452 3.13 18.33 11.41
N ALA A 453 2.40 18.93 12.34
CA ALA A 453 2.78 19.07 13.74
C ALA A 453 2.07 18.02 14.62
N PHE A 454 2.56 17.84 15.85
CA PHE A 454 1.87 16.99 16.82
C PHE A 454 0.42 17.50 17.05
N PRO A 455 -0.61 16.64 17.07
CA PRO A 455 -2.02 17.04 16.95
C PRO A 455 -2.64 17.64 18.22
N SER A 456 -1.94 18.52 18.95
CA SER A 456 -2.32 19.01 20.28
C SER A 456 -3.70 19.70 20.34
N THR A 457 -4.09 20.45 19.30
CA THR A 457 -5.41 21.10 19.21
C THR A 457 -6.52 20.08 19.04
N HIS A 458 -6.33 19.12 18.13
CA HIS A 458 -7.30 18.08 17.81
C HIS A 458 -7.51 17.12 18.99
N VAL A 459 -6.47 16.83 19.77
CA VAL A 459 -6.59 15.93 20.94
C VAL A 459 -7.69 16.40 21.90
N LYS A 460 -7.78 17.71 22.17
CA LYS A 460 -8.83 18.27 23.05
C LYS A 460 -10.23 18.08 22.46
N GLU A 461 -10.39 18.29 21.15
CA GLU A 461 -11.66 18.07 20.45
C GLU A 461 -12.07 16.59 20.45
N LYS A 462 -11.09 15.68 20.32
CA LYS A 462 -11.31 14.23 20.35
C LYS A 462 -11.71 13.75 21.76
N TRP A 463 -11.05 14.27 22.81
CA TRP A 463 -11.44 13.97 24.18
C TRP A 463 -12.89 14.36 24.50
N ALA A 464 -13.37 15.49 23.97
CA ALA A 464 -14.77 15.91 24.13
C ALA A 464 -15.78 14.92 23.50
N LYS A 465 -15.32 14.06 22.57
CA LYS A 465 -16.09 12.99 21.94
C LYS A 465 -15.76 11.60 22.48
N ASN A 466 -15.06 11.51 23.62
CA ASN A 466 -14.56 10.25 24.20
C ASN A 466 -13.62 9.46 23.27
N LEU A 467 -12.93 10.13 22.37
CA LEU A 467 -11.91 9.58 21.48
C LEU A 467 -10.52 9.86 22.08
N TYR A 468 -9.77 8.80 22.36
CA TYR A 468 -8.47 8.87 23.01
C TYR A 468 -7.37 8.34 22.10
N ILE A 469 -6.18 8.91 22.16
CA ILE A 469 -5.04 8.41 21.38
C ILE A 469 -4.75 6.98 21.81
N ALA A 470 -4.78 6.05 20.85
CA ALA A 470 -4.47 4.65 21.05
C ALA A 470 -3.07 4.29 20.52
N SER A 471 -2.65 4.93 19.43
CA SER A 471 -1.32 4.75 18.85
C SER A 471 -0.91 5.99 18.07
N VAL A 472 0.38 6.29 18.06
CA VAL A 472 0.96 7.43 17.36
C VAL A 472 2.30 7.02 16.75
N CYS A 473 2.59 7.50 15.54
CA CYS A 473 3.92 7.40 14.94
C CYS A 473 4.22 8.62 14.07
N TYR A 474 5.48 8.78 13.66
CA TYR A 474 5.91 9.85 12.78
C TYR A 474 6.69 9.26 11.60
N GLY A 475 6.31 9.62 10.38
CA GLY A 475 6.99 9.13 9.18
C GLY A 475 6.36 9.61 7.88
N ARG A 476 6.84 9.08 6.76
CA ARG A 476 6.36 9.52 5.44
C ARG A 476 4.95 9.04 5.19
N THR A 477 4.09 9.95 4.74
CA THR A 477 2.65 9.66 4.51
C THR A 477 2.12 10.23 3.20
N VAL A 478 2.89 11.10 2.54
CA VAL A 478 2.53 11.78 1.29
C VAL A 478 3.73 11.72 0.34
N CYS A 479 3.44 11.58 -0.96
CA CYS A 479 4.45 11.55 -2.02
C CYS A 479 5.23 12.84 -2.06
#